data_AF-A0A2S3ZTA4-F1
#
_entry.id   AF-A0A2S3ZTA4-F1
#
_cell.length_a   1.000
_cell.length_b   1.000
_cell.length_c   1.000
_cell.angle_alpha   90.00
_cell.angle_beta   90.00
_cell.angle_gamma   90.00
#
_symmetry.space_group_name_H-M   'P 1'
#
loop_
_entity.id
_entity.type
_entity.pdbx_description
1 polymer ?
#
loop_
_entity_poly.entity_id
_entity_poly.type
_entity_poly.pdbx_seq_one_letter_code
_entity_poly.pdbx_strand_id
1 'polypeptide(L)'
;MQPSVRDKRVRIGAGLAAMALAALSVFMVFGSGYSRGSDIPLGFLYGLYALYVFGAGFYLAAGRGKASAMVLLAHRGRLIGLGVFALVGVAAVVFGFAAGPEALVTTALWPNMVAFWILLQFRTMSGRFGRTEQWTTGLPLAGALESISGAFRQPGLSTTMVGQDVWVKIGQEWTGGTWLHKDATRYIKSVIGIHFRLDESDGETRITARSGDRTVTGMYDVLKLSDEMSATAVEIARQVATHHLDGPEP
;
A
#
# COMPACT_ATOMS: atom_id res chain seq x y z
N MET A 1 4.40 1.42 -10.88
CA MET A 1 3.09 0.74 -10.94
C MET A 1 2.11 1.67 -10.28
N GLN A 2 1.24 2.30 -11.07
CA GLN A 2 0.15 3.07 -10.48
C GLN A 2 -0.91 2.11 -9.94
N PRO A 3 -1.63 2.45 -8.87
CA PRO A 3 -2.76 1.65 -8.41
C PRO A 3 -3.71 1.47 -9.59
N SER A 4 -4.35 0.31 -9.70
CA SER A 4 -5.36 0.14 -10.74
C SER A 4 -6.47 1.19 -10.58
N VAL A 5 -7.21 1.48 -11.65
CA VAL A 5 -8.39 2.39 -11.57
C VAL A 5 -9.36 1.90 -10.49
N ARG A 6 -9.47 0.58 -10.32
CA ARG A 6 -10.23 -0.05 -9.23
C ARG A 6 -9.67 0.32 -7.86
N ASP A 7 -8.37 0.18 -7.63
CA ASP A 7 -7.74 0.52 -6.34
C ASP A 7 -7.86 2.01 -6.02
N LYS A 8 -7.76 2.87 -7.04
CA LYS A 8 -7.99 4.31 -6.89
C LYS A 8 -9.43 4.60 -6.45
N ARG A 9 -10.43 3.97 -7.09
CA ARG A 9 -11.85 4.10 -6.70
C ARG A 9 -12.11 3.58 -5.29
N VAL A 10 -11.58 2.41 -4.95
CA VAL A 10 -11.70 1.80 -3.62
C VAL A 10 -11.06 2.70 -2.56
N ARG A 11 -9.88 3.26 -2.83
CA ARG A 11 -9.20 4.21 -1.94
C ARG A 11 -10.02 5.47 -1.70
N ILE A 12 -10.53 6.09 -2.78
CA ILE A 12 -11.37 7.29 -2.69
C ILE A 12 -12.64 6.98 -1.88
N GLY A 13 -13.34 5.90 -2.20
CA GLY A 13 -14.55 5.49 -1.49
C GLY A 13 -14.30 5.22 0.00
N ALA A 14 -13.22 4.53 0.34
CA ALA A 14 -12.82 4.29 1.72
C ALA A 14 -12.47 5.58 2.48
N GLY A 15 -11.75 6.51 1.83
CA GLY A 15 -11.43 7.80 2.43
C GLY A 15 -12.69 8.65 2.69
N LEU A 16 -13.62 8.70 1.73
CA LEU A 16 -14.91 9.37 1.89
C LEU A 16 -15.77 8.73 2.99
N ALA A 17 -15.81 7.39 3.06
CA ALA A 17 -16.52 6.68 4.12
C ALA A 17 -15.94 6.99 5.51
N ALA A 18 -14.60 7.02 5.64
CA ALA A 18 -13.94 7.40 6.89
C ALA A 18 -14.29 8.84 7.31
N MET A 19 -14.31 9.79 6.36
CA MET A 19 -14.73 11.17 6.62
C MET A 19 -16.19 11.27 7.05
N ALA A 20 -17.09 10.54 6.39
CA ALA A 20 -18.51 10.51 6.75
C ALA A 20 -18.75 9.93 8.14
N LEU A 21 -18.04 8.86 8.50
CA LEU A 21 -18.11 8.25 9.84
C LEU A 21 -17.52 9.15 10.93
N ALA A 22 -16.44 9.89 10.63
CA ALA A 22 -15.90 10.89 11.55
C ALA A 22 -16.90 12.03 11.79
N ALA A 23 -17.57 12.52 10.72
CA ALA A 23 -18.62 13.52 10.84
C ALA A 23 -19.84 12.98 11.63
N LEU A 24 -20.22 11.72 11.42
CA LEU A 24 -21.29 11.07 12.17
C LEU A 24 -20.95 10.97 13.66
N SER A 25 -19.71 10.59 14.01
CA SER A 25 -19.25 10.56 15.40
C SER A 25 -19.40 11.93 16.06
N VAL A 26 -18.95 12.99 15.40
CA VAL A 26 -19.08 14.37 15.88
C VAL A 26 -20.55 14.77 16.03
N PHE A 27 -21.39 14.43 15.06
CA PHE A 27 -22.82 14.68 15.13
C PHE A 27 -23.49 13.96 16.30
N MET A 28 -23.12 12.70 16.58
CA MET A 28 -23.65 11.96 17.73
C MET A 28 -23.23 12.59 19.07
N VAL A 29 -22.01 13.11 19.17
CA VAL A 29 -21.54 13.85 20.35
C VAL A 29 -22.30 15.16 20.51
N PHE A 30 -22.46 15.97 19.47
CA PHE A 30 -23.18 17.26 19.61
C PHE A 30 -24.71 17.11 19.71
N GLY A 31 -25.27 16.09 19.04
CA GLY A 31 -26.69 15.77 19.04
C GLY A 31 -27.22 15.17 20.34
N SER A 32 -26.33 14.75 21.25
CA SER A 32 -26.72 14.28 22.58
C SER A 32 -27.06 15.40 23.58
N GLY A 33 -26.97 16.67 23.19
CA GLY A 33 -27.33 17.79 24.07
C GLY A 33 -26.38 17.97 25.25
N TYR A 34 -25.07 17.88 24.98
CA TYR A 34 -23.98 18.19 25.92
C TYR A 34 -24.26 19.48 26.71
N SER A 35 -24.67 19.33 27.97
CA SER A 35 -25.09 20.45 28.83
C SER A 35 -24.38 20.48 30.18
N ARG A 36 -23.46 19.54 30.46
CA ARG A 36 -22.69 19.50 31.71
C ARG A 36 -21.22 19.81 31.48
N GLY A 37 -20.69 20.77 32.25
CA GLY A 37 -19.28 21.17 32.21
C GLY A 37 -18.27 20.07 32.53
N SER A 38 -18.71 18.96 33.14
CA SER A 38 -17.88 17.78 33.43
C SER A 38 -17.45 17.00 32.18
N ASP A 39 -18.17 17.15 31.06
CA ASP A 39 -18.01 16.27 29.90
C ASP A 39 -17.14 16.90 28.80
N ILE A 40 -16.71 18.16 29.00
CA ILE A 40 -15.85 18.94 28.09
C ILE A 40 -14.57 18.18 27.70
N PRO A 41 -13.83 17.51 28.62
CA PRO A 41 -12.63 16.76 28.26
C PRO A 41 -12.92 15.58 27.31
N LEU A 42 -14.04 14.89 27.50
CA LEU A 42 -14.46 13.79 26.63
C LEU A 42 -14.86 14.30 25.24
N GLY A 43 -15.65 15.38 25.18
CA GLY A 43 -16.02 16.01 23.91
C GLY A 43 -14.80 16.47 23.11
N PHE A 44 -13.79 17.02 23.79
CA PHE A 44 -12.51 17.41 23.18
C PHE A 44 -11.74 16.21 22.61
N LEU A 45 -11.65 15.10 23.36
CA LEU A 45 -11.00 13.87 22.91
C LEU A 45 -11.70 13.28 21.67
N TYR A 46 -13.03 13.24 21.67
CA TYR A 46 -13.81 12.78 20.52
C TYR A 46 -13.60 13.67 19.29
N GLY A 47 -13.59 15.00 19.48
CA GLY A 47 -13.32 15.96 18.42
C GLY A 47 -11.92 15.79 17.82
N LEU A 48 -10.90 15.59 18.66
CA LEU A 48 -9.53 15.38 18.21
C LEU A 48 -9.38 14.06 17.45
N TYR A 49 -10.03 13.00 17.91
CA TYR A 49 -10.03 11.71 17.22
C TYR A 49 -10.77 11.79 15.87
N ALA A 50 -11.94 12.44 15.83
CA ALA A 50 -12.67 12.66 14.59
C ALA A 50 -11.87 13.51 13.59
N LEU A 51 -11.18 14.55 14.06
CA LEU A 51 -10.30 15.36 13.21
C LEU A 51 -9.16 14.54 12.62
N TYR A 52 -8.53 13.68 13.43
CA TYR A 52 -7.49 12.77 12.96
C TYR A 52 -8.03 11.81 11.88
N VAL A 53 -9.15 11.14 12.14
CA VAL A 53 -9.77 10.20 11.20
C VAL A 53 -10.21 10.90 9.91
N PHE A 54 -10.80 12.09 10.03
CA PHE A 54 -11.21 12.90 8.89
C PHE A 54 -10.01 13.32 8.04
N GLY A 55 -8.93 13.79 8.67
CA GLY A 55 -7.69 14.16 8.00
C GLY A 55 -7.02 12.97 7.30
N ALA A 56 -6.99 11.80 7.95
CA ALA A 56 -6.47 10.57 7.36
C ALA A 56 -7.34 10.09 6.18
N GLY A 57 -8.67 10.18 6.30
CA GLY A 57 -9.62 9.89 5.22
C GLY A 57 -9.44 10.83 4.02
N PHE A 58 -9.27 12.12 4.28
CA PHE A 58 -8.97 13.11 3.25
C PHE A 58 -7.63 12.84 2.57
N TYR A 59 -6.57 12.55 3.34
CA TYR A 59 -5.25 12.21 2.79
C TYR A 59 -5.32 11.00 1.87
N LEU A 60 -6.07 9.97 2.27
CA LEU A 60 -6.31 8.76 1.50
C LEU A 60 -7.11 9.03 0.22
N ALA A 61 -8.20 9.80 0.31
CA ALA A 61 -9.06 10.14 -0.83
C ALA A 61 -8.34 11.05 -1.84
N ALA A 62 -7.66 12.10 -1.36
CA ALA A 62 -6.89 13.02 -2.19
C ALA A 62 -5.70 12.32 -2.88
N GLY A 63 -5.19 11.22 -2.29
CA GLY A 63 -4.09 10.46 -2.87
C GLY A 63 -2.79 11.27 -2.94
N ARG A 64 -2.53 12.15 -1.97
CA ARG A 64 -1.31 12.96 -1.94
C ARG A 64 -0.09 12.12 -1.54
N GLY A 65 1.06 12.33 -2.19
CA GLY A 65 2.33 11.68 -1.84
C GLY A 65 2.21 10.15 -1.77
N LYS A 66 2.55 9.55 -0.63
CA LYS A 66 2.53 8.09 -0.42
C LYS A 66 1.11 7.48 -0.49
N ALA A 67 0.04 8.24 -0.23
CA ALA A 67 -1.33 7.77 -0.40
C ALA A 67 -1.67 7.44 -1.86
N SER A 68 -1.03 8.12 -2.82
CA SER A 68 -1.18 7.83 -4.25
C SER A 68 -0.84 6.36 -4.58
N ALA A 69 0.06 5.75 -3.80
CA ALA A 69 0.57 4.40 -3.99
C ALA A 69 0.02 3.40 -2.95
N MET A 70 -1.00 3.78 -2.17
CA MET A 70 -1.68 2.87 -1.25
C MET A 70 -2.70 1.99 -1.96
N VAL A 71 -2.70 0.71 -1.63
CA VAL A 71 -3.63 -0.29 -2.17
C VAL A 71 -4.24 -1.08 -1.01
N LEU A 72 -5.47 -1.53 -1.22
CA LEU A 72 -6.15 -2.42 -0.29
C LEU A 72 -5.53 -3.83 -0.40
N LEU A 73 -4.82 -4.27 0.64
CA LEU A 73 -4.30 -5.63 0.69
C LEU A 73 -5.41 -6.59 1.13
N ALA A 74 -6.07 -7.22 0.15
CA ALA A 74 -7.17 -8.14 0.36
C ALA A 74 -6.67 -9.46 0.99
N HIS A 75 -6.69 -9.55 2.32
CA HIS A 75 -6.61 -10.81 3.04
C HIS A 75 -8.03 -11.23 3.46
N ARG A 76 -8.41 -12.50 3.25
CA ARG A 76 -9.77 -12.99 3.58
C ARG A 76 -10.16 -12.69 5.02
N GLY A 77 -9.26 -12.88 5.98
CA GLY A 77 -9.50 -12.55 7.39
C GLY A 77 -9.73 -11.06 7.66
N ARG A 78 -9.13 -10.16 6.86
CA ARG A 78 -9.33 -8.71 7.00
C ARG A 78 -10.70 -8.26 6.50
N LEU A 79 -11.18 -8.87 5.42
CA LEU A 79 -12.54 -8.61 4.90
C LEU A 79 -13.60 -9.12 5.87
N ILE A 80 -13.40 -10.30 6.46
CA ILE A 80 -14.27 -10.84 7.51
C ILE A 80 -14.27 -9.92 8.73
N GLY A 81 -13.08 -9.51 9.21
CA GLY A 81 -12.95 -8.57 10.33
C GLY A 81 -13.64 -7.23 10.07
N LEU A 82 -13.52 -6.68 8.85
CA LEU A 82 -14.22 -5.47 8.44
C LEU A 82 -15.75 -5.64 8.50
N GLY A 83 -16.27 -6.77 8.01
CA GLY A 83 -17.70 -7.07 8.07
C GLY A 83 -18.22 -7.15 9.51
N VAL A 84 -17.47 -7.81 10.40
CA VAL A 84 -17.82 -7.89 11.83
C VAL A 84 -17.79 -6.51 12.49
N PHE A 85 -16.71 -5.74 12.30
CA PHE A 85 -16.61 -4.37 12.86
C PHE A 85 -17.70 -3.44 12.34
N ALA A 86 -18.05 -3.53 11.05
CA ALA A 86 -19.13 -2.75 10.48
C ALA A 86 -20.48 -3.13 11.10
N LEU A 87 -20.76 -4.42 11.29
CA LEU A 87 -22.01 -4.89 11.89
C LEU A 87 -22.16 -4.42 13.35
N VAL A 88 -21.10 -4.56 14.14
CA VAL A 88 -21.09 -4.08 15.54
C VAL A 88 -21.21 -2.55 15.58
N GLY A 89 -20.51 -1.84 14.70
CA GLY A 89 -20.61 -0.38 14.61
C GLY A 89 -22.01 0.11 14.24
N VAL A 90 -22.68 -0.53 13.27
CA VAL A 90 -24.07 -0.21 12.91
C VAL A 90 -25.00 -0.48 14.09
N ALA A 91 -24.87 -1.62 14.77
CA ALA A 91 -25.68 -1.94 15.94
C ALA A 91 -25.50 -0.90 17.06
N ALA A 92 -24.26 -0.47 17.32
CA ALA A 92 -23.97 0.55 18.31
C ALA A 92 -24.56 1.92 17.95
N VAL A 93 -24.50 2.32 16.67
CA VAL A 93 -25.13 3.57 16.20
C VAL A 93 -26.65 3.50 16.35
N VAL A 94 -27.28 2.39 15.93
CA VAL A 94 -28.73 2.19 16.08
C VAL A 94 -29.13 2.23 17.56
N PHE A 95 -28.36 1.57 18.44
CA PHE A 95 -28.59 1.62 19.87
C PHE A 95 -28.49 3.05 20.42
N GLY A 96 -27.45 3.81 20.02
CA GLY A 96 -27.28 5.21 20.42
C GLY A 96 -28.51 6.06 20.11
N PHE A 97 -29.02 5.98 18.88
CA PHE A 97 -30.22 6.72 18.48
C PHE A 97 -31.51 6.22 19.14
N ALA A 98 -31.62 4.93 19.48
CA ALA A 98 -32.81 4.35 20.08
C ALA A 98 -32.89 4.54 21.61
N ALA A 99 -31.75 4.49 22.30
CA ALA A 99 -31.68 4.53 23.76
C ALA A 99 -31.54 5.94 24.35
N GLY A 100 -31.36 6.96 23.50
CA GLY A 100 -31.41 8.37 23.89
C GLY A 100 -30.03 9.03 24.05
N PRO A 101 -30.00 10.27 24.58
CA PRO A 101 -28.82 11.13 24.48
C PRO A 101 -27.55 10.60 25.16
N GLU A 102 -27.67 9.97 26.33
CA GLU A 102 -26.52 9.38 27.03
C GLU A 102 -25.91 8.20 26.25
N ALA A 103 -26.75 7.41 25.58
CA ALA A 103 -26.31 6.31 24.72
C ALA A 103 -25.62 6.82 23.44
N LEU A 104 -26.01 7.98 22.91
CA LEU A 104 -25.33 8.61 21.77
C LEU A 104 -23.86 8.95 22.08
N VAL A 105 -23.59 9.49 23.27
CA VAL A 105 -22.21 9.85 23.67
C VAL A 105 -21.32 8.62 23.80
N THR A 106 -21.84 7.56 24.44
CA THR A 106 -21.08 6.32 24.67
C THR A 106 -20.84 5.54 23.38
N THR A 107 -21.74 5.67 22.40
CA THR A 107 -21.63 4.97 21.11
C THR A 107 -20.94 5.79 20.02
N ALA A 108 -20.72 7.09 20.23
CA ALA A 108 -20.10 7.98 19.25
C ALA A 108 -18.66 7.57 18.86
N LEU A 109 -17.96 6.76 19.66
CA LEU A 109 -16.64 6.24 19.29
C LEU A 109 -16.71 5.23 18.14
N TRP A 110 -17.82 4.51 18.00
CA TRP A 110 -17.93 3.39 17.05
C TRP A 110 -17.74 3.79 15.59
N PRO A 111 -18.39 4.84 15.06
CA PRO A 111 -18.12 5.31 13.69
C PRO A 111 -16.63 5.58 13.45
N ASN A 112 -15.97 6.19 14.43
CA ASN A 112 -14.55 6.50 14.41
C ASN A 112 -13.66 5.24 14.44
N MET A 113 -14.02 4.23 15.23
CA MET A 113 -13.32 2.93 15.24
C MET A 113 -13.46 2.18 13.91
N VAL A 114 -14.66 2.18 13.32
CA VAL A 114 -14.91 1.56 12.00
C VAL A 114 -14.11 2.27 10.92
N ALA A 115 -14.10 3.61 10.93
CA ALA A 115 -13.31 4.42 10.02
C ALA A 115 -11.81 4.14 10.15
N PHE A 116 -11.28 4.09 11.38
CA PHE A 116 -9.90 3.73 11.63
C PHE A 116 -9.57 2.32 11.14
N TRP A 117 -10.47 1.37 11.36
CA TRP A 117 -10.30 0.00 10.87
C TRP A 117 -10.25 -0.09 9.35
N ILE A 118 -11.06 0.70 8.64
CA ILE A 118 -11.00 0.85 7.17
C ILE A 118 -9.62 1.36 6.75
N LEU A 119 -9.12 2.41 7.40
CA LEU A 119 -7.82 3.01 7.08
C LEU A 119 -6.67 2.02 7.27
N LEU A 120 -6.70 1.19 8.32
CA LEU A 120 -5.68 0.16 8.59
C LEU A 120 -5.56 -0.91 7.49
N GLN A 121 -6.57 -1.06 6.63
CA GLN A 121 -6.53 -2.02 5.53
C GLN A 121 -5.64 -1.57 4.37
N PHE A 122 -5.34 -0.27 4.29
CA PHE A 122 -4.49 0.29 3.26
C PHE A 122 -3.03 0.19 3.64
N ARG A 123 -2.21 -0.28 2.70
CA ARG A 123 -0.75 -0.33 2.83
C ARG A 123 -0.13 0.27 1.58
N THR A 124 1.11 0.73 1.69
CA THR A 124 1.90 1.11 0.52
C THR A 124 2.05 -0.10 -0.41
N MET A 125 2.06 0.10 -1.73
CA MET A 125 2.26 -1.00 -2.68
C MET A 125 3.55 -1.78 -2.43
N SER A 126 4.57 -1.16 -1.86
CA SER A 126 5.81 -1.83 -1.44
C SER A 126 5.59 -2.90 -0.37
N GLY A 127 4.55 -2.80 0.44
CA GLY A 127 4.21 -3.77 1.49
C GLY A 127 3.63 -5.08 0.96
N ARG A 128 3.39 -5.20 -0.36
CA ARG A 128 3.00 -6.47 -1.00
C ARG A 128 4.16 -7.45 -1.15
N PHE A 129 5.39 -6.96 -1.05
CA PHE A 129 6.59 -7.76 -1.27
C PHE A 129 7.04 -8.44 0.01
N GLY A 130 7.39 -9.72 -0.09
CA GLY A 130 7.85 -10.53 1.03
C GLY A 130 9.33 -10.42 1.32
N ARG A 131 10.14 -9.97 0.35
CA ARG A 131 11.59 -9.85 0.45
C ARG A 131 12.02 -8.40 0.25
N THR A 132 13.07 -8.01 0.98
CA THR A 132 13.72 -6.71 0.83
C THR A 132 15.22 -6.93 0.82
N GLU A 133 15.88 -6.45 -0.23
CA GLU A 133 17.33 -6.47 -0.40
C GLU A 133 17.82 -5.04 -0.59
N GLN A 134 19.03 -4.75 -0.10
CA GLN A 134 19.59 -3.41 -0.17
C GLN A 134 21.07 -3.49 -0.50
N TRP A 135 21.52 -2.60 -1.38
CA TRP A 135 22.93 -2.41 -1.71
C TRP A 135 23.19 -0.94 -2.04
N THR A 136 24.46 -0.54 -2.07
CA THR A 136 24.88 0.79 -2.51
C THR A 136 25.60 0.70 -3.85
N THR A 137 25.62 1.80 -4.58
CA THR A 137 26.40 1.98 -5.81
C THR A 137 27.09 3.34 -5.77
N GLY A 138 28.29 3.40 -6.34
CA GLY A 138 29.01 4.65 -6.59
C GLY A 138 28.42 5.50 -7.71
N LEU A 139 27.39 5.01 -8.41
CA LEU A 139 26.68 5.81 -9.40
C LEU A 139 25.87 6.93 -8.73
N PRO A 140 25.86 8.15 -9.32
CA PRO A 140 24.92 9.19 -8.94
C PRO A 140 23.47 8.73 -9.12
N LEU A 141 22.53 9.31 -8.36
CA LEU A 141 21.13 8.89 -8.35
C LEU A 141 20.52 8.82 -9.76
N ALA A 142 20.78 9.83 -10.60
CA ALA A 142 20.29 9.87 -11.98
C ALA A 142 20.85 8.72 -12.83
N GLY A 143 22.16 8.43 -12.71
CA GLY A 143 22.81 7.34 -13.42
C GLY A 143 22.30 5.97 -12.97
N ALA A 144 22.12 5.77 -11.67
CA ALA A 144 21.54 4.53 -11.14
C ALA A 144 20.09 4.32 -11.60
N LEU A 145 19.27 5.38 -11.65
CA LEU A 145 17.90 5.32 -12.20
C LEU A 145 17.89 4.96 -13.68
N GLU A 146 18.77 5.58 -14.48
CA GLU A 146 18.89 5.31 -15.90
C GLU A 146 19.34 3.87 -16.16
N SER A 147 20.40 3.40 -15.50
CA SER A 147 20.92 2.03 -15.66
C SER A 147 19.87 0.97 -15.31
N ILE A 148 19.21 1.11 -14.15
CA ILE A 148 18.18 0.15 -13.73
C ILE A 148 16.98 0.20 -14.67
N SER A 149 16.48 1.39 -15.03
CA SER A 149 15.32 1.49 -15.92
C SER A 149 15.62 1.01 -17.34
N GLY A 150 16.83 1.23 -17.84
CA GLY A 150 17.32 0.78 -19.14
C GLY A 150 17.43 -0.74 -19.22
N ALA A 151 17.98 -1.38 -18.18
CA ALA A 151 18.13 -2.83 -18.12
C ALA A 151 16.81 -3.59 -18.29
N PHE A 152 15.71 -3.00 -17.81
CA PHE A 152 14.37 -3.58 -17.90
C PHE A 152 13.55 -3.11 -19.11
N ARG A 153 14.16 -2.44 -20.10
CA ARG A 153 13.53 -2.19 -21.41
C ARG A 153 13.67 -3.41 -22.32
N GLN A 154 13.04 -4.52 -21.94
CA GLN A 154 13.11 -5.79 -22.66
C GLN A 154 11.71 -6.33 -22.98
N PRO A 155 11.54 -7.17 -24.02
CA PRO A 155 10.30 -7.88 -24.27
C PRO A 155 9.85 -8.66 -23.03
N GLY A 156 8.56 -8.56 -22.70
CA GLY A 156 8.00 -9.20 -21.49
C GLY A 156 8.19 -8.44 -20.19
N LEU A 157 8.83 -7.28 -20.22
CA LEU A 157 8.94 -6.40 -19.06
C LEU A 157 8.20 -5.08 -19.31
N SER A 158 7.55 -4.58 -18.27
CA SER A 158 6.98 -3.23 -18.28
C SER A 158 7.47 -2.45 -17.07
N THR A 159 8.20 -1.37 -17.35
CA THR A 159 8.82 -0.53 -16.33
C THR A 159 8.08 0.79 -16.20
N THR A 160 7.83 1.22 -14.97
CA THR A 160 7.22 2.53 -14.67
C THR A 160 8.06 3.24 -13.62
N MET A 161 8.51 4.45 -13.94
CA MET A 161 9.25 5.31 -13.00
C MET A 161 8.32 6.36 -12.40
N VAL A 162 8.44 6.61 -11.09
CA VAL A 162 7.75 7.69 -10.38
C VAL A 162 8.73 8.29 -9.38
N GLY A 163 9.35 9.42 -9.74
CA GLY A 163 10.43 10.00 -8.94
C GLY A 163 11.59 9.00 -8.76
N GLN A 164 11.92 8.70 -7.50
CA GLN A 164 12.97 7.76 -7.09
C GLN A 164 12.55 6.29 -7.09
N ASP A 165 11.30 5.98 -7.44
CA ASP A 165 10.77 4.62 -7.43
C ASP A 165 10.69 4.05 -8.85
N VAL A 166 11.36 2.93 -9.09
CA VAL A 166 11.27 2.14 -10.32
C VAL A 166 10.45 0.89 -10.06
N TRP A 167 9.39 0.70 -10.84
CA TRP A 167 8.52 -0.46 -10.74
C TRP A 167 8.65 -1.31 -11.99
N VAL A 168 8.91 -2.60 -11.80
CA VAL A 168 9.02 -3.56 -12.91
C VAL A 168 7.88 -4.55 -12.80
N LYS A 169 7.20 -4.77 -13.92
CA LYS A 169 6.22 -5.83 -14.11
C LYS A 169 6.84 -6.88 -15.01
N ILE A 170 6.79 -8.12 -14.58
CA ILE A 170 7.30 -9.26 -15.31
C ILE A 170 6.10 -10.01 -15.91
N GLY A 171 6.06 -10.01 -17.24
CA GLY A 171 5.13 -10.78 -18.05
C GLY A 171 5.59 -12.24 -18.19
N GLN A 172 4.68 -13.07 -18.68
CA GLN A 172 4.93 -14.49 -18.94
C GLN A 172 5.94 -14.71 -20.06
N GLU A 173 5.99 -13.77 -20.99
CA GLU A 173 6.80 -13.80 -22.20
C GLU A 173 8.24 -13.33 -21.96
N TRP A 174 8.59 -12.90 -20.74
CA TRP A 174 9.97 -12.54 -20.42
C TRP A 174 10.87 -13.77 -20.44
N THR A 175 12.03 -13.65 -21.09
CA THR A 175 13.03 -14.72 -21.20
C THR A 175 14.39 -14.30 -20.65
N GLY A 176 14.40 -13.53 -19.56
CA GLY A 176 15.63 -12.97 -18.97
C GLY A 176 16.48 -13.95 -18.17
N GLY A 177 16.09 -15.21 -18.04
CA GLY A 177 16.85 -16.22 -17.31
C GLY A 177 16.46 -17.66 -17.64
N THR A 178 17.32 -18.59 -17.20
CA THR A 178 17.02 -20.03 -17.18
C THR A 178 16.37 -20.39 -15.85
N TRP A 179 15.07 -20.70 -15.90
CA TRP A 179 14.25 -21.02 -14.73
C TRP A 179 13.90 -22.50 -14.69
N LEU A 180 13.98 -23.09 -13.50
CA LEU A 180 13.68 -24.51 -13.29
C LEU A 180 12.18 -24.77 -13.50
N HIS A 181 11.34 -23.83 -13.09
CA HIS A 181 9.88 -23.96 -13.13
C HIS A 181 9.26 -23.26 -14.36
N LYS A 182 10.00 -23.10 -15.46
CA LYS A 182 9.58 -22.35 -16.66
C LYS A 182 8.23 -22.83 -17.22
N ASP A 183 7.91 -24.11 -17.16
CA ASP A 183 6.64 -24.65 -17.66
C ASP A 183 5.41 -24.14 -16.89
N ALA A 184 5.60 -23.60 -15.69
CA ALA A 184 4.55 -23.00 -14.89
C ALA A 184 4.09 -21.63 -15.42
N THR A 185 4.83 -21.05 -16.37
CA THR A 185 4.56 -19.71 -16.92
C THR A 185 3.15 -19.57 -17.49
N ARG A 186 2.66 -20.60 -18.19
CA ARG A 186 1.28 -20.65 -18.75
C ARG A 186 0.17 -20.58 -17.69
N TYR A 187 0.50 -20.84 -16.43
CA TYR A 187 -0.46 -20.85 -15.32
C TYR A 187 -0.39 -19.57 -14.47
N ILE A 188 0.51 -18.64 -14.77
CA ILE A 188 0.61 -17.34 -14.08
C ILE A 188 -0.64 -16.51 -14.41
N LYS A 189 -1.56 -16.35 -13.46
CA LYS A 189 -2.76 -15.52 -13.68
C LYS A 189 -2.55 -14.04 -13.33
N SER A 190 -1.51 -13.75 -12.58
CA SER A 190 -1.19 -12.43 -12.02
C SER A 190 0.19 -11.98 -12.45
N VAL A 191 0.32 -10.72 -12.87
CA VAL A 191 1.60 -10.12 -13.24
C VAL A 191 2.52 -10.03 -12.02
N ILE A 192 3.74 -10.55 -12.13
CA ILE A 192 4.74 -10.52 -11.05
C ILE A 192 5.32 -9.10 -10.97
N GLY A 193 5.30 -8.51 -9.78
CA GLY A 193 5.84 -7.17 -9.54
C GLY A 193 7.21 -7.19 -8.87
N ILE A 194 8.01 -6.17 -9.14
CA ILE A 194 9.21 -5.80 -8.37
C ILE A 194 9.24 -4.29 -8.19
N HIS A 195 9.80 -3.84 -7.07
CA HIS A 195 9.99 -2.42 -6.79
C HIS A 195 11.43 -2.14 -6.38
N PHE A 196 12.04 -1.16 -7.03
CA PHE A 196 13.32 -0.59 -6.64
C PHE A 196 13.09 0.85 -6.17
N ARG A 197 13.66 1.20 -5.03
CA ARG A 197 13.70 2.58 -4.52
C ARG A 197 15.15 3.01 -4.44
N LEU A 198 15.45 4.17 -5.00
CA LEU A 198 16.79 4.73 -5.04
C LEU A 198 16.82 5.99 -4.18
N ASP A 199 17.60 5.98 -3.11
CA ASP A 199 17.78 7.11 -2.21
C ASP A 199 19.26 7.52 -2.24
N GLU A 200 19.54 8.81 -2.26
CA GLU A 200 20.90 9.35 -2.19
C GLU A 200 21.32 9.47 -0.72
N SER A 201 22.51 8.95 -0.36
CA SER A 201 23.05 8.97 1.00
C SER A 201 24.57 9.13 0.91
N ASP A 202 25.10 10.19 1.50
CA ASP A 202 26.55 10.38 1.70
C ASP A 202 27.40 10.29 0.42
N GLY A 203 26.86 10.78 -0.70
CA GLY A 203 27.53 10.75 -2.01
C GLY A 203 27.43 9.42 -2.76
N GLU A 204 26.77 8.41 -2.19
CA GLU A 204 26.43 7.15 -2.84
C GLU A 204 24.92 7.03 -3.08
N THR A 205 24.53 6.21 -4.06
CA THR A 205 23.13 5.86 -4.26
C THR A 205 22.83 4.53 -3.58
N ARG A 206 21.90 4.56 -2.62
CA ARG A 206 21.36 3.37 -1.96
C ARG A 206 20.17 2.85 -2.75
N ILE A 207 20.23 1.58 -3.15
CA ILE A 207 19.17 0.90 -3.87
C ILE A 207 18.50 -0.09 -2.92
N THR A 208 17.18 0.04 -2.74
CA THR A 208 16.35 -0.91 -2.01
C THR A 208 15.45 -1.65 -2.98
N ALA A 209 15.70 -2.94 -3.20
CA ALA A 209 14.83 -3.82 -3.97
C ALA A 209 13.80 -4.51 -3.06
N ARG A 210 12.57 -4.59 -3.53
CA ARG A 210 11.47 -5.31 -2.88
C ARG A 210 10.85 -6.27 -3.89
N SER A 211 10.89 -7.56 -3.55
CA SER A 211 10.56 -8.67 -4.43
C SER A 211 9.73 -9.75 -3.71
N GLY A 212 9.34 -10.82 -4.40
CA GLY A 212 8.45 -11.85 -3.84
C GLY A 212 7.05 -11.31 -3.64
N ASP A 213 6.39 -10.95 -4.74
CA ASP A 213 5.05 -10.36 -4.74
C ASP A 213 4.02 -11.34 -4.16
N ARG A 214 3.52 -11.04 -2.96
CA ARG A 214 2.54 -11.89 -2.24
C ARG A 214 1.16 -11.91 -2.90
N THR A 215 0.94 -11.10 -3.93
CA THR A 215 -0.30 -11.16 -4.72
C THR A 215 -0.29 -12.30 -5.73
N VAL A 216 0.89 -12.88 -6.01
CA VAL A 216 1.00 -14.06 -6.85
C VAL A 216 0.44 -15.25 -6.09
N THR A 217 -0.58 -15.89 -6.66
CA THR A 217 -1.22 -17.08 -6.10
C THR A 217 -1.27 -18.17 -7.16
N GLY A 218 -1.04 -19.41 -6.76
CA GLY A 218 -1.09 -20.53 -7.68
C GLY A 218 -0.56 -21.80 -7.05
N MET A 219 -0.33 -22.80 -7.91
CA MET A 219 0.39 -24.01 -7.52
C MET A 219 1.83 -23.67 -7.10
N TYR A 220 2.46 -24.59 -6.37
CA TYR A 220 3.82 -24.42 -5.89
C TYR A 220 4.80 -23.95 -6.99
N ASP A 221 4.72 -24.55 -8.18
CA ASP A 221 5.60 -24.21 -9.30
C ASP A 221 5.43 -22.77 -9.80
N VAL A 222 4.20 -22.23 -9.74
CA VAL A 222 3.92 -20.83 -10.08
C VAL A 222 4.56 -19.89 -9.06
N LEU A 223 4.48 -20.23 -7.78
CA LEU A 223 5.11 -19.46 -6.71
C LEU A 223 6.65 -19.52 -6.80
N LYS A 224 7.20 -20.70 -7.10
CA LYS A 224 8.65 -20.88 -7.30
C LYS A 224 9.17 -20.17 -8.54
N LEU A 225 8.46 -20.26 -9.66
CA LEU A 225 8.80 -19.50 -10.86
C LEU A 225 8.78 -17.98 -10.57
N SER A 226 7.78 -17.49 -9.84
CA SER A 226 7.73 -16.07 -9.45
C SER A 226 8.94 -15.66 -8.59
N ASP A 227 9.38 -16.52 -7.67
CA ASP A 227 10.60 -16.29 -6.89
C ASP A 227 11.86 -16.29 -7.75
N GLU A 228 11.97 -17.23 -8.71
CA GLU A 228 13.09 -17.33 -9.64
C GLU A 228 13.19 -16.10 -10.55
N MET A 229 12.09 -15.72 -11.22
CA MET A 229 12.01 -14.52 -12.05
C MET A 229 12.33 -13.25 -11.24
N SER A 230 11.82 -13.19 -10.00
CA SER A 230 12.10 -12.07 -9.09
C SER A 230 13.57 -11.97 -8.73
N ALA A 231 14.20 -13.10 -8.39
CA ALA A 231 15.62 -13.15 -8.05
C ALA A 231 16.49 -12.78 -9.26
N THR A 232 16.18 -13.31 -10.45
CA THR A 232 16.88 -12.95 -11.69
C THR A 232 16.82 -11.45 -11.96
N ALA A 233 15.66 -10.82 -11.81
CA ALA A 233 15.53 -9.39 -12.03
C ALA A 233 16.28 -8.56 -10.98
N VAL A 234 16.27 -8.95 -9.70
CA VAL A 234 17.07 -8.26 -8.67
C VAL A 234 18.56 -8.37 -8.97
N GLU A 235 19.01 -9.53 -9.44
CA GLU A 235 20.42 -9.75 -9.80
C GLU A 235 20.83 -8.92 -11.03
N ILE A 236 19.98 -8.84 -12.06
CA ILE A 236 20.21 -7.94 -13.21
C ILE A 236 20.33 -6.49 -12.72
N ALA A 237 19.42 -6.03 -11.85
CA ALA A 237 19.47 -4.67 -11.30
C ALA A 237 20.75 -4.40 -10.49
N ARG A 238 21.23 -5.40 -9.75
CA ARG A 238 22.49 -5.32 -9.01
C ARG A 238 23.66 -5.16 -9.99
N GLN A 239 23.76 -6.04 -10.98
CA GLN A 239 24.83 -6.03 -11.97
C GLN A 239 24.92 -4.70 -12.72
N VAL A 240 23.81 -4.20 -13.27
CA VAL A 240 23.83 -2.93 -14.04
C VAL A 240 24.12 -1.71 -13.18
N ALA A 241 23.79 -1.76 -11.88
CA ALA A 241 24.11 -0.70 -10.95
C ALA A 241 25.56 -0.74 -10.45
N THR A 242 26.25 -1.89 -10.53
CA THR A 242 27.64 -2.04 -10.06
C THR A 242 28.67 -2.08 -11.19
N HIS A 243 28.34 -2.58 -12.38
CA HIS A 243 29.32 -2.84 -13.46
C HIS A 243 29.77 -1.62 -14.28
N HIS A 244 29.26 -0.41 -14.04
CA HIS A 244 29.73 0.78 -14.77
C HIS A 244 31.06 1.37 -14.26
N LEU A 245 31.72 0.72 -13.29
CA LEU A 245 33.06 1.08 -12.82
C LEU A 245 34.20 0.38 -13.57
N ASP A 246 33.90 -0.63 -14.40
CA ASP A 246 34.90 -1.32 -15.23
C ASP A 246 34.72 -0.94 -16.71
N GLY A 247 34.98 0.33 -17.04
CA GLY A 247 35.26 0.71 -18.42
C GLY A 247 36.68 0.27 -18.80
N PRO A 248 36.94 -0.17 -20.05
CA PRO A 248 38.30 -0.53 -20.46
C PRO A 248 39.21 0.69 -20.33
N GLU A 249 40.36 0.53 -19.67
CA GLU A 249 41.43 1.53 -19.64
C GLU A 249 41.83 1.89 -21.09
N PRO A 250 42.07 3.18 -21.40
CA PRO A 250 42.60 3.61 -22.69
C PRO A 250 44.02 3.11 -22.95
#